data_AF-A0A6A6QZS2-F1
#
_entry.id   AF-A0A6A6QZS2-F1
#
_cell.length_a   1.000
_cell.length_b   1.000
_cell.length_c   1.000
_cell.angle_alpha   90.00
_cell.angle_beta   90.00
_cell.angle_gamma   90.00
#
_symmetry.space_group_name_H-M   'P 1'
#
loop_
_entity.id
_entity.type
_entity.pdbx_description
1 polymer ?
#
loop_
_entity_poly.entity_id
_entity_poly.type
_entity_poly.pdbx_seq_one_letter_code
_entity_poly.pdbx_strand_id
1 'polypeptide(L)'
;MSSEAFNVYRVEYELGFQDPLMEQPNKRYHNVIFIEIDADGGGRKLQVTGAIGDLNGMVFLEEQGLKPENSDGFWKKSYLGQIQAIDHEKVVELLKGIDPPSRQRIFDTTTLAWQKCKPDGTLYGPKEAVPAYRKCTEWTLEEAIPALLKSGLLHPHGVASQT
;
A
#
# COMPACT_ATOMS: atom_id res chain seq x y z
N MET A 1 -33.57 -1.65 -5.34
CA MET A 1 -32.67 -2.33 -4.39
C MET A 1 -31.69 -1.26 -3.92
N SER A 2 -31.58 -1.03 -2.61
CA SER A 2 -30.58 -0.07 -2.10
C SER A 2 -29.21 -0.57 -2.55
N SER A 3 -28.44 0.25 -3.26
CA SER A 3 -27.05 -0.08 -3.58
C SER A 3 -26.27 -0.03 -2.28
N GLU A 4 -26.00 -1.20 -1.71
CA GLU A 4 -25.12 -1.32 -0.55
C GLU A 4 -23.77 -0.70 -0.90
N ALA A 5 -23.18 0.04 0.05
CA ALA A 5 -21.93 0.76 -0.14
C ALA A 5 -20.95 0.36 0.95
N PHE A 6 -19.68 0.17 0.57
CA PHE A 6 -18.63 -0.19 1.50
C PHE A 6 -17.74 1.01 1.79
N ASN A 7 -17.39 1.18 3.06
CA ASN A 7 -16.45 2.21 3.47
C ASN A 7 -15.02 1.79 3.11
N VAL A 8 -14.25 2.73 2.59
CA VAL A 8 -12.84 2.53 2.26
C VAL A 8 -11.99 3.42 3.15
N TYR A 9 -10.94 2.83 3.72
CA TYR A 9 -10.04 3.48 4.64
C TYR A 9 -8.58 3.30 4.21
N ARG A 10 -7.75 4.30 4.54
CA ARG A 10 -6.31 4.09 4.70
C ARG A 10 -6.07 3.71 6.16
N VAL A 11 -5.46 2.56 6.36
CA VAL A 11 -5.04 2.10 7.69
C VAL A 11 -3.53 2.14 7.79
N GLU A 12 -3.04 2.68 8.90
CA GLU A 12 -1.63 2.78 9.25
C GLU A 12 -1.35 1.81 10.40
N TYR A 13 -0.33 0.95 10.19
CA TYR A 13 0.18 0.04 11.20
C TYR A 13 1.63 0.38 11.55
N GLU A 14 2.00 0.25 12.81
CA GLU A 14 3.37 0.38 13.28
C GLU A 14 4.28 -0.65 12.59
N LEU A 15 5.40 -0.18 12.06
CA LEU A 15 6.44 -1.07 11.58
C LEU A 15 7.20 -1.64 12.77
N GLY A 16 7.39 -2.97 12.79
CA GLY A 16 8.23 -3.62 13.80
C GLY A 16 9.69 -3.14 13.79
N PHE A 17 10.18 -2.70 12.61
CA PHE A 17 11.50 -2.07 12.49
C PHE A 17 11.47 -0.95 11.45
N GLN A 18 12.02 0.22 11.81
CA GLN A 18 12.19 1.34 10.88
C GLN A 18 13.41 1.07 10.00
N ASP A 19 13.29 1.30 8.70
CA ASP A 19 14.40 1.12 7.76
C ASP A 19 15.47 2.21 7.96
N PRO A 20 16.68 1.87 8.44
CA PRO A 20 17.68 2.85 8.84
C PRO A 20 18.34 3.56 7.63
N LEU A 21 18.17 3.02 6.42
CA LEU A 21 18.75 3.58 5.20
C LEU A 21 17.71 4.39 4.39
N MET A 22 16.49 4.48 4.90
CA MET A 22 15.54 5.48 4.42
C MET A 22 15.81 6.79 5.16
N GLU A 23 16.09 7.85 4.43
CA GLU A 23 16.15 9.21 4.99
C GLU A 23 14.74 9.60 5.47
N GLN A 24 14.57 9.90 6.76
CA GLN A 24 13.24 10.18 7.31
C GLN A 24 13.27 11.22 8.43
N PRO A 25 12.48 12.31 8.32
CA PRO A 25 12.28 13.24 9.43
C PRO A 25 11.29 12.69 10.49
N ASN A 26 10.44 11.72 10.14
CA ASN A 26 9.34 11.22 10.97
C ASN A 26 9.23 9.68 10.93
N LYS A 27 8.62 9.08 11.96
CA LYS A 27 8.28 7.64 12.01
C LYS A 27 7.37 7.27 10.83
N ARG A 28 7.68 6.17 10.14
CA ARG A 28 6.83 5.60 9.09
C ARG A 28 5.97 4.44 9.57
N TYR A 29 4.87 4.26 8.86
CA TYR A 29 3.87 3.23 9.09
C TYR A 29 3.72 2.37 7.83
N HIS A 30 3.36 1.11 8.04
CA HIS A 30 2.85 0.28 6.96
C HIS A 30 1.44 0.78 6.60
N ASN A 31 1.21 1.05 5.32
CA ASN A 31 -0.06 1.61 4.85
C ASN A 31 -0.84 0.54 4.09
N VAL A 32 -2.14 0.45 4.38
CA VAL A 32 -3.05 -0.52 3.80
C VAL A 32 -4.31 0.20 3.32
N ILE A 33 -4.82 -0.17 2.15
CA ILE A 33 -6.18 0.17 1.74
C ILE A 33 -7.10 -0.91 2.29
N PHE A 34 -8.08 -0.50 3.10
CA PHE A 34 -9.02 -1.41 3.74
C PHE A 34 -10.43 -1.13 3.24
N ILE A 35 -11.10 -2.15 2.72
CA ILE A 35 -12.51 -2.10 2.33
C ILE A 35 -13.29 -2.84 3.41
N GLU A 36 -14.12 -2.10 4.15
CA GLU A 36 -14.96 -2.65 5.23
C GLU A 36 -16.21 -3.28 4.61
N ILE A 37 -16.20 -4.60 4.47
CA ILE A 37 -17.26 -5.38 3.80
C ILE A 37 -18.07 -6.24 4.77
N ASP A 38 -17.54 -6.54 5.97
CA ASP A 38 -18.18 -7.39 6.95
C ASP A 38 -18.96 -6.56 7.98
N ALA A 39 -20.07 -7.11 8.48
CA ALA A 39 -20.92 -6.43 9.47
C ALA A 39 -20.25 -6.20 10.83
N ASP A 40 -19.18 -6.93 11.14
CA ASP A 40 -18.37 -6.78 12.36
C ASP A 40 -17.25 -5.71 12.22
N GLY A 41 -17.17 -5.06 11.06
CA GLY A 41 -16.13 -4.10 10.71
C GLY A 41 -14.88 -4.74 10.09
N GLY A 42 -14.90 -6.05 9.83
CA GLY A 42 -13.93 -6.75 9.01
C GLY A 42 -14.03 -6.39 7.52
N GLY A 43 -13.07 -6.91 6.75
CA GLY A 43 -13.13 -6.81 5.30
C GLY A 43 -11.82 -7.09 4.59
N ARG A 44 -11.60 -6.47 3.43
CA ARG A 44 -10.43 -6.77 2.58
C ARG A 44 -9.28 -5.79 2.84
N LYS A 45 -8.10 -6.34 3.14
CA LYS A 45 -6.83 -5.61 3.21
C LYS A 45 -6.11 -5.72 1.87
N LEU A 46 -5.86 -4.57 1.24
CA LEU A 46 -5.13 -4.45 -0.02
C LEU A 46 -3.83 -3.69 0.25
N GLN A 47 -2.70 -4.37 0.11
CA GLN A 47 -1.42 -3.85 0.55
C GLN A 47 -0.27 -4.33 -0.33
N VAL A 48 0.89 -3.71 -0.12
CA VAL A 48 2.16 -4.19 -0.68
C VAL A 48 3.09 -4.56 0.47
N THR A 49 3.55 -5.81 0.49
CA THR A 49 4.36 -6.40 1.56
C THR A 49 5.72 -6.89 1.06
N GLY A 50 6.62 -7.29 1.95
CA GLY A 50 7.99 -7.71 1.64
C GLY A 50 9.02 -6.59 1.79
N ALA A 51 10.19 -6.76 1.21
CA ALA A 51 11.27 -5.78 1.31
C ALA A 51 11.88 -5.43 -0.06
N ILE A 52 12.32 -4.17 -0.18
CA ILE A 52 13.03 -3.69 -1.38
C ILE A 52 14.43 -4.29 -1.58
N GLY A 53 14.88 -5.15 -0.66
CA GLY A 53 16.09 -5.96 -0.79
C GLY A 53 15.83 -7.37 -1.32
N ASP A 54 14.57 -7.82 -1.33
CA ASP A 54 14.19 -9.15 -1.78
C ASP A 54 14.35 -9.29 -3.28
N LEU A 55 14.55 -10.52 -3.77
CA LEU A 55 14.78 -10.78 -5.20
C LEU A 55 13.65 -10.24 -6.09
N ASN A 56 12.41 -10.42 -5.64
CA ASN A 56 11.21 -9.93 -6.34
C ASN A 56 10.79 -8.52 -5.89
N GLY A 57 11.55 -7.90 -4.99
CA GLY A 57 11.10 -6.70 -4.28
C GLY A 57 9.88 -6.97 -3.41
N MET A 58 9.06 -5.93 -3.25
CA MET A 58 7.79 -6.01 -2.55
C MET A 58 6.71 -6.58 -3.49
N VAL A 59 5.65 -7.16 -2.91
CA VAL A 59 4.58 -7.83 -3.65
C VAL A 59 3.21 -7.35 -3.20
N PHE A 60 2.26 -7.25 -4.13
CA PHE A 60 0.86 -7.00 -3.80
C PHE A 60 0.29 -8.21 -3.06
N LEU A 61 -0.45 -7.95 -1.99
CA LEU A 61 -1.17 -8.94 -1.21
C LEU A 61 -2.59 -8.44 -0.95
N GLU A 62 -3.53 -9.31 -1.25
CA GLU A 62 -4.91 -9.20 -0.81
C GLU A 62 -5.15 -10.27 0.26
N GLU A 63 -5.77 -9.87 1.37
CA GLU A 63 -6.15 -10.79 2.43
C GLU A 63 -7.45 -10.37 3.11
N GLN A 64 -8.16 -11.33 3.67
CA GLN A 64 -9.24 -11.04 4.61
C GLN A 64 -8.64 -10.48 5.90
N GLY A 65 -9.22 -9.41 6.40
CA GLY A 65 -8.83 -8.72 7.61
C GLY A 65 -9.96 -8.63 8.61
N LEU A 66 -9.60 -8.77 9.88
CA LEU A 66 -10.45 -8.34 10.97
C LEU A 66 -10.59 -6.82 10.95
N LYS A 67 -11.51 -6.31 11.76
CA LYS A 67 -11.58 -4.90 12.11
C LYS A 67 -10.18 -4.35 12.46
N PRO A 68 -9.69 -3.29 11.78
CA PRO A 68 -8.30 -2.84 11.91
C PRO A 68 -7.85 -2.55 13.34
N GLU A 69 -8.75 -2.00 14.16
CA GLU A 69 -8.51 -1.67 15.57
C GLU A 69 -8.20 -2.90 16.44
N ASN A 70 -8.51 -4.11 15.96
CA ASN A 70 -8.23 -5.37 16.65
C ASN A 70 -6.89 -5.99 16.23
N SER A 71 -6.17 -5.39 15.30
CA SER A 71 -4.89 -5.92 14.81
C SER A 71 -3.71 -5.34 15.61
N ASP A 72 -2.73 -6.18 15.89
CA ASP A 72 -1.48 -5.75 16.52
C ASP A 72 -0.78 -4.68 15.67
N GLY A 73 -0.27 -3.66 16.35
CA GLY A 73 0.38 -2.52 15.69
C GLY A 73 -0.58 -1.55 15.01
N PHE A 74 -1.90 -1.64 15.19
CA PHE A 74 -2.81 -0.60 14.72
C PHE A 74 -2.39 0.78 15.24
N TRP A 75 -2.23 1.74 14.34
CA TRP A 75 -1.91 3.12 14.69
C TRP A 75 -3.07 4.06 14.39
N LYS A 76 -3.56 4.05 13.15
CA LYS A 76 -4.58 5.00 12.70
C LYS A 76 -5.43 4.45 11.57
N LYS A 77 -6.71 4.78 11.58
CA LYS A 77 -7.66 4.58 10.48
C LYS A 77 -8.10 5.94 9.95
N SER A 78 -7.97 6.16 8.65
CA SER A 78 -8.36 7.41 7.97
C SER A 78 -9.36 7.10 6.87
N TYR A 79 -10.55 7.69 6.95
CA TYR A 79 -11.60 7.48 5.94
C TYR A 79 -11.23 8.11 4.60
N LEU A 80 -11.40 7.36 3.51
CA LEU A 80 -11.12 7.79 2.14
C LEU A 80 -12.40 8.05 1.33
N GLY A 81 -13.49 7.33 1.62
CA GLY A 81 -14.75 7.43 0.89
C GLY A 81 -15.55 6.14 0.93
N GLN A 82 -16.52 6.03 0.04
CA GLN A 82 -17.30 4.80 -0.19
C GLN A 82 -17.14 4.30 -1.61
N ILE A 83 -17.32 3.01 -1.78
CA ILE A 83 -17.47 2.35 -3.08
C ILE A 83 -18.84 1.67 -3.13
N GLN A 84 -19.40 1.49 -4.32
CA GLN A 84 -20.58 0.61 -4.44
C GLN A 84 -20.16 -0.83 -4.13
N ALA A 85 -21.01 -1.58 -3.43
CA ALA A 85 -20.73 -2.98 -3.09
C ALA A 85 -20.48 -3.84 -4.35
N ILE A 86 -21.16 -3.55 -5.46
CA ILE A 86 -20.95 -4.25 -6.73
C ILE A 86 -19.58 -4.01 -7.37
N ASP A 87 -18.88 -2.94 -6.97
CA ASP A 87 -17.62 -2.50 -7.58
C ASP A 87 -16.38 -2.89 -6.76
N HIS A 88 -16.55 -3.59 -5.62
CA HIS A 88 -15.42 -3.91 -4.74
C HIS A 88 -14.36 -4.80 -5.40
N GLU A 89 -14.73 -5.72 -6.28
CA GLU A 89 -13.74 -6.49 -7.05
C GLU A 89 -12.98 -5.63 -8.06
N LYS A 90 -13.63 -4.65 -8.69
CA LYS A 90 -12.97 -3.72 -9.62
C LYS A 90 -11.92 -2.87 -8.91
N VAL A 91 -12.16 -2.52 -7.64
CA VAL A 91 -11.18 -1.85 -6.80
C VAL A 91 -9.95 -2.72 -6.58
N VAL A 92 -10.13 -4.01 -6.33
CA VAL A 92 -9.01 -4.94 -6.16
C VAL A 92 -8.24 -5.11 -7.45
N GLU A 93 -8.92 -5.31 -8.58
CA GLU A 93 -8.30 -5.41 -9.90
C GLU A 93 -7.50 -4.15 -10.25
N LEU A 94 -8.06 -2.96 -10.00
CA LEU A 94 -7.39 -1.68 -10.21
C LEU A 94 -6.09 -1.61 -9.40
N LEU A 95 -6.14 -1.89 -8.10
CA LEU A 95 -4.98 -1.79 -7.23
C LEU A 95 -3.93 -2.87 -7.54
N LYS A 96 -4.37 -4.10 -7.84
CA LYS A 96 -3.50 -5.19 -8.26
C LYS A 96 -2.76 -4.88 -9.57
N GLY A 97 -3.35 -4.04 -10.42
CA GLY A 97 -2.73 -3.56 -11.66
C GLY A 97 -1.63 -2.51 -11.47
N ILE A 98 -1.40 -2.01 -10.25
CA ILE A 98 -0.33 -1.05 -9.95
C ILE A 98 0.92 -1.81 -9.52
N ASP A 99 2.01 -1.67 -10.29
CA ASP A 99 3.26 -2.37 -10.02
C ASP A 99 3.80 -2.10 -8.60
N PRO A 100 3.95 -3.16 -7.78
CA PRO A 100 4.61 -3.06 -6.48
C PRO A 100 6.06 -2.55 -6.62
N PRO A 101 6.65 -1.97 -5.56
CA PRO A 101 8.04 -1.59 -5.56
C PRO A 101 8.98 -2.78 -5.82
N SER A 102 9.71 -2.71 -6.93
CA SER A 102 10.73 -3.69 -7.28
C SER A 102 11.88 -3.69 -6.27
N ARG A 103 12.78 -4.65 -6.46
CA ARG A 103 14.09 -4.64 -5.81
C ARG A 103 14.80 -3.32 -6.10
N GLN A 104 15.37 -2.73 -5.06
CA GLN A 104 16.10 -1.46 -5.07
C GLN A 104 17.39 -1.51 -4.25
N ARG A 105 17.65 -2.61 -3.51
CA ARG A 105 18.89 -2.80 -2.77
C ARG A 105 19.44 -4.22 -2.90
N ILE A 106 20.75 -4.31 -2.80
CA ILE A 106 21.49 -5.55 -2.62
C ILE A 106 22.52 -5.37 -1.52
N PHE A 107 22.78 -6.44 -0.75
CA PHE A 107 23.87 -6.44 0.21
C PHE A 107 25.16 -6.81 -0.53
N ASP A 108 26.10 -5.88 -0.58
CA ASP A 108 27.42 -6.13 -1.15
C ASP A 108 28.31 -6.75 -0.06
N THR A 109 28.66 -8.02 -0.24
CA THR A 109 29.50 -8.78 0.70
C THR A 109 30.94 -8.30 0.74
N THR A 110 31.38 -7.53 -0.26
CA THR A 110 32.73 -6.97 -0.33
C THR A 110 32.85 -5.73 0.55
N THR A 111 31.86 -4.83 0.47
CA THR A 111 31.82 -3.60 1.27
C THR A 111 31.08 -3.77 2.60
N LEU A 112 30.43 -4.92 2.80
CA LEU A 112 29.57 -5.24 3.94
C LEU A 112 28.46 -4.20 4.15
N ALA A 113 27.94 -3.66 3.06
CA ALA A 113 26.96 -2.58 3.07
C ALA A 113 25.82 -2.85 2.09
N TRP A 114 24.64 -2.33 2.44
CA TRP A 114 23.51 -2.27 1.51
C TRP A 114 23.75 -1.17 0.48
N GLN A 115 23.65 -1.53 -0.80
CA GLN A 115 23.82 -0.61 -1.91
C GLN A 115 22.55 -0.54 -2.75
N LYS A 116 22.28 0.63 -3.32
CA LYS A 116 21.16 0.81 -4.26
C LYS A 116 21.44 0.03 -5.54
N CYS A 117 20.43 -0.68 -6.02
CA CYS A 117 20.49 -1.42 -7.26
C CYS A 117 19.28 -1.13 -8.14
N LYS A 118 19.42 -1.42 -9.43
CA LYS A 118 18.35 -1.47 -10.41
C LYS A 118 17.45 -2.69 -10.13
N PRO A 119 16.26 -2.78 -10.76
CA PRO A 119 15.36 -3.92 -10.56
C PRO A 119 15.98 -5.28 -10.87
N ASP A 120 16.93 -5.34 -11.80
CA ASP A 120 17.68 -6.55 -12.16
C ASP A 120 18.80 -6.92 -11.16
N GLY A 121 18.99 -6.11 -10.11
CA GLY A 121 20.03 -6.30 -9.09
C GLY A 121 21.39 -5.70 -9.45
N THR A 122 21.57 -5.12 -10.64
CA THR A 122 22.81 -4.44 -11.00
C THR A 122 22.94 -3.09 -10.28
N LEU A 123 24.16 -2.71 -9.94
CA LEU A 123 24.42 -1.44 -9.25
C LEU A 123 24.30 -0.25 -10.22
N TYR A 124 23.97 0.91 -9.66
CA TYR A 124 24.04 2.16 -10.41
C TYR A 124 25.49 2.57 -10.67
N GLY A 125 25.76 3.10 -11.86
CA GLY A 125 27.07 3.62 -12.24
C GLY A 125 27.38 5.00 -11.63
N PRO A 126 28.66 5.46 -11.64
CA PRO A 126 29.07 6.70 -10.98
C PRO A 126 28.40 7.99 -11.50
N LYS A 127 27.85 7.97 -12.72
CA LYS A 127 27.17 9.10 -13.36
C LYS A 127 25.67 8.86 -13.55
N GLU A 128 25.16 7.72 -13.11
CA GLU A 128 23.74 7.41 -13.23
C GLU A 128 22.95 8.12 -12.13
N ALA A 129 21.79 8.65 -12.50
CA ALA A 129 20.85 9.18 -11.52
C ALA A 129 20.28 8.02 -10.70
N VAL A 130 20.45 8.11 -9.38
CA VAL A 130 19.97 7.08 -8.45
C VAL A 130 18.63 7.53 -7.87
N PRO A 131 17.53 6.82 -8.14
CA PRO A 131 16.22 7.23 -7.65
C PRO A 131 16.13 7.17 -6.11
N ALA A 132 15.19 7.94 -5.56
CA ALA A 132 14.78 7.78 -4.18
C ALA A 132 14.17 6.38 -3.98
N TYR A 133 14.22 5.88 -2.76
CA TYR A 133 13.57 4.62 -2.46
C TYR A 133 12.06 4.77 -2.50
N ARG A 134 11.41 3.78 -3.11
CA ARG A 134 9.97 3.61 -3.16
C ARG A 134 9.60 2.36 -2.36
N LYS A 135 8.80 2.47 -1.32
CA LYS A 135 8.32 1.34 -0.50
C LYS A 135 6.79 1.29 -0.54
N CYS A 136 6.18 0.42 0.26
CA CYS A 136 4.72 0.31 0.38
C CYS A 136 4.03 1.65 0.65
N THR A 137 4.62 2.54 1.45
CA THR A 137 4.04 3.86 1.71
C THR A 137 3.89 4.69 0.43
N GLU A 138 4.92 4.77 -0.41
CA GLU A 138 4.87 5.52 -1.67
C GLU A 138 3.83 4.88 -2.61
N TRP A 139 3.86 3.55 -2.74
CA TRP A 139 2.85 2.82 -3.52
C TRP A 139 1.42 3.14 -3.05
N THR A 140 1.18 3.20 -1.73
CA THR A 140 -0.17 3.49 -1.22
C THR A 140 -0.56 4.96 -1.38
N LEU A 141 0.31 5.88 -0.94
CA LEU A 141 -0.03 7.30 -0.84
C LEU A 141 0.04 8.04 -2.17
N GLU A 142 1.01 7.70 -3.00
CA GLU A 142 1.31 8.43 -4.23
C GLU A 142 0.66 7.80 -5.47
N GLU A 143 0.26 6.52 -5.37
CA GLU A 143 -0.25 5.78 -6.52
C GLU A 143 -1.62 5.15 -6.27
N ALA A 144 -1.76 4.28 -5.28
CA ALA A 144 -3.01 3.56 -5.02
C ALA A 144 -4.19 4.50 -4.69
N ILE A 145 -4.02 5.40 -3.71
CA ILE A 145 -5.07 6.36 -3.34
C ILE A 145 -5.40 7.28 -4.52
N PRO A 146 -4.42 7.91 -5.22
CA PRO A 146 -4.71 8.68 -6.42
C PRO A 146 -5.38 7.89 -7.54
N ALA A 147 -5.02 6.62 -7.76
CA ALA A 147 -5.65 5.77 -8.77
C ALA A 147 -7.12 5.51 -8.43
N LEU A 148 -7.43 5.20 -7.17
CA LEU A 148 -8.82 5.04 -6.71
C LEU A 148 -9.66 6.30 -6.95
N LEU A 149 -9.13 7.46 -6.58
CA LEU A 149 -9.81 8.74 -6.79
C LEU A 149 -10.05 9.03 -8.28
N LYS A 150 -9.05 8.77 -9.14
CA LYS A 150 -9.15 9.00 -10.59
C LYS A 150 -10.06 8.00 -11.30
N SER A 151 -10.23 6.79 -10.76
CA SER A 151 -11.06 5.75 -11.37
C SER A 151 -12.56 6.06 -11.34
N GLY A 152 -12.99 6.94 -10.44
CA GLY A 152 -14.41 7.19 -10.17
C GLY A 152 -15.11 6.09 -9.36
N LEU A 153 -14.41 5.02 -8.98
CA LEU A 153 -14.94 3.95 -8.11
C LEU A 153 -15.12 4.44 -6.67
N LEU A 154 -14.19 5.28 -6.19
CA LEU A 154 -14.21 5.85 -4.84
C LEU A 154 -14.95 7.17 -4.82
N HIS A 155 -15.98 7.28 -3.97
CA HIS A 155 -16.77 8.47 -3.73
C HIS A 155 -16.40 9.10 -2.38
N PRO A 156 -15.58 10.18 -2.34
CA PRO A 156 -15.09 10.76 -1.08
C PRO A 156 -16.21 11.30 -0.18
N HIS A 157 -17.33 11.70 -0.79
CA HIS A 157 -18.51 12.23 -0.10
C HIS A 157 -19.64 11.20 0.08
N GLY A 158 -19.34 9.92 -0.17
CA GLY A 158 -20.31 8.83 -0.10
C GLY A 158 -20.99 8.51 -1.44
N VAL A 159 -21.57 7.31 -1.54
CA VAL A 159 -22.39 6.91 -2.68
C VAL A 159 -23.75 7.59 -2.56
N ALA A 160 -24.19 8.32 -3.59
CA ALA A 160 -25.49 8.97 -3.58
C ALA A 160 -26.61 7.92 -3.39
N SER A 161 -27.46 8.12 -2.38
CA SER A 161 -28.68 7.32 -2.23
C SER A 161 -29.60 7.64 -3.41
N GLN A 162 -29.84 6.67 -4.28
CA GLN A 162 -30.89 6.81 -5.29
C GLN A 162 -32.25 6.79 -4.57
N THR A 163 -32.88 7.96 -4.48
CA THR A 163 -34.28 8.12 -4.07
C THR A 163 -35.23 7.69 -5.17
#